data_AF-A0AAW1JS66-F1
#
_entry.id   AF-A0AAW1JS66-F1
#
_cell.length_a   1.000
_cell.length_b   1.000
_cell.length_c   1.000
_cell.angle_alpha   90.00
_cell.angle_beta   90.00
_cell.angle_gamma   90.00
#
_symmetry.space_group_name_H-M   'P 1'
#
loop_
_entity.id
_entity.type
_entity.pdbx_description
1 polymer ?
#
loop_
_entity_poly.entity_id
_entity_poly.type
_entity_poly.pdbx_seq_one_letter_code
_entity_poly.pdbx_strand_id
1 'polypeptide(L)'
;MAGGQPPPPLPSPPPHQQTNTVVHRAFQVTHIKNYIPYHLSLDDPEYNHWRDMMIVHCGVFGVQCHLDGTAIPSGSTDDTWQQLDYLVQSWIFGTISKELLNMVPKSHTTAYQDHLREASL
;
A
#
# COMPACT_ATOMS: atom_id res chain seq x y z
N MET A 1 4.92 -46.63 53.53
CA MET A 1 4.89 -46.54 52.05
C MET A 1 4.06 -45.31 51.69
N ALA A 2 4.72 -44.19 51.37
CA ALA A 2 4.02 -42.95 51.03
C ALA A 2 3.77 -42.93 49.51
N GLY A 3 2.51 -43.09 49.10
CA GLY A 3 2.10 -42.92 47.71
C GLY A 3 2.12 -41.45 47.34
N GLY A 4 3.14 -41.03 46.59
CA GLY A 4 3.18 -39.70 45.98
C GLY A 4 2.16 -39.63 44.85
N GLN A 5 1.20 -38.72 44.95
CA GLN A 5 0.27 -38.42 43.86
C GLN A 5 1.06 -37.90 42.65
N PRO A 6 0.79 -38.38 41.42
CA PRO A 6 1.50 -37.90 40.23
C PRO A 6 1.25 -36.39 40.06
N PRO A 7 2.24 -35.64 39.54
CA PRO A 7 2.09 -34.21 39.32
C PRO A 7 0.92 -33.94 38.36
N PRO A 8 0.18 -32.83 38.56
CA PRO A 8 -0.89 -32.47 37.65
C PRO A 8 -0.35 -32.24 36.23
N PRO A 9 -1.15 -32.55 35.19
CA PRO A 9 -0.74 -32.29 33.82
C PRO A 9 -0.51 -30.79 33.61
N LEU A 10 0.59 -30.45 32.92
CA LEU A 10 0.89 -29.08 32.49
C LEU A 10 -0.31 -28.49 31.72
N PRO A 11 -0.64 -27.20 31.91
CA PRO A 11 -1.64 -26.54 31.09
C PRO A 11 -1.23 -26.63 29.61
N SER A 12 -2.16 -27.02 28.76
CA SER A 12 -1.95 -27.07 27.31
C SER A 12 -1.41 -25.73 26.81
N PRO A 13 -0.44 -25.72 25.87
CA PRO A 13 -0.01 -24.47 25.26
C PRO A 13 -1.23 -23.76 24.68
N PRO A 14 -1.34 -22.41 24.83
CA PRO A 14 -2.45 -21.68 24.24
C PRO A 14 -2.51 -22.01 22.75
N PRO A 15 -3.72 -22.11 22.16
CA PRO A 15 -3.85 -22.33 20.73
C PRO A 15 -2.96 -21.28 20.07
N HIS A 16 -2.04 -21.71 19.20
CA HIS A 16 -1.32 -20.80 18.33
C HIS A 16 -2.39 -19.88 17.74
N GLN A 17 -2.40 -18.61 18.16
CA GLN A 17 -3.19 -17.60 17.49
C GLN A 17 -2.59 -17.54 16.10
N GLN A 18 -3.14 -18.34 15.17
CA GLN A 18 -3.05 -18.04 13.76
C GLN A 18 -3.73 -16.70 13.62
N THR A 19 -2.94 -15.64 13.75
CA THR A 19 -3.29 -14.32 13.29
C THR A 19 -3.48 -14.50 11.79
N ASN A 20 -4.71 -14.80 11.40
CA ASN A 20 -5.12 -14.85 10.01
C ASN A 20 -5.08 -13.39 9.54
N THR A 21 -3.89 -12.93 9.16
CA THR A 21 -3.68 -11.60 8.63
C THR A 21 -4.36 -11.58 7.26
N VAL A 22 -5.53 -10.97 7.20
CA VAL A 22 -6.23 -10.78 5.93
C VAL A 22 -5.42 -9.79 5.12
N VAL A 23 -4.62 -10.29 4.17
CA VAL A 23 -3.83 -9.46 3.26
C VAL A 23 -4.79 -8.77 2.28
N HIS A 24 -4.67 -7.45 2.17
CA HIS A 24 -5.51 -6.67 1.28
C HIS A 24 -5.27 -7.09 -0.19
N ARG A 25 -6.35 -7.29 -0.96
CA ARG A 25 -6.29 -7.82 -2.33
C ARG A 25 -5.49 -6.95 -3.31
N ALA A 26 -5.41 -5.65 -3.05
CA ALA A 26 -4.64 -4.71 -3.88
C ALA A 26 -3.16 -5.13 -3.98
N PHE A 27 -2.58 -5.71 -2.92
CA PHE A 27 -1.20 -6.17 -2.91
C PHE A 27 -0.90 -7.31 -3.89
N GLN A 28 -1.93 -7.92 -4.50
CA GLN A 28 -1.76 -8.95 -5.53
C GLN A 28 -1.51 -8.35 -6.93
N VAL A 29 -1.64 -7.02 -7.10
CA VAL A 29 -1.41 -6.34 -8.38
C VAL A 29 0.08 -6.05 -8.56
N THR A 30 0.76 -6.90 -9.34
CA THR A 30 2.21 -6.77 -9.62
C THR A 30 2.52 -6.03 -10.91
N HIS A 31 1.62 -6.07 -11.90
CA HIS A 31 1.83 -5.48 -13.23
C HIS A 31 0.68 -4.55 -13.61
N ILE A 32 0.69 -3.32 -13.11
CA ILE A 32 -0.39 -2.35 -13.31
C ILE A 32 -0.72 -2.09 -14.79
N LYS A 33 0.28 -2.13 -15.68
CA LYS A 33 0.12 -1.90 -17.13
C LYS A 33 -0.77 -2.94 -17.82
N ASN A 34 -0.93 -4.13 -17.24
CA ASN A 34 -1.86 -5.13 -17.76
C ASN A 34 -3.32 -4.73 -17.53
N TYR A 35 -3.57 -3.87 -16.55
CA TYR A 35 -4.89 -3.36 -16.21
C TYR A 35 -5.16 -1.97 -16.80
N ILE A 36 -4.11 -1.15 -16.93
CA ILE A 36 -4.20 0.23 -17.45
C ILE A 36 -3.17 0.37 -18.59
N PRO A 37 -3.58 0.19 -19.86
CA PRO A 37 -2.69 0.26 -21.01
C PRO A 37 -2.40 1.69 -21.49
N TYR A 38 -3.14 2.68 -20.98
CA TYR A 38 -2.92 4.09 -21.28
C TYR A 38 -1.90 4.71 -20.34
N HIS A 39 -1.28 5.80 -20.79
CA HIS A 39 -0.36 6.57 -19.98
C HIS A 39 -1.03 7.78 -19.37
N LEU A 40 -0.65 8.15 -18.15
CA LEU A 40 -0.91 9.49 -17.65
C LEU A 40 -0.06 10.44 -18.51
N SER A 41 -0.71 11.22 -19.37
CA SER A 41 -0.10 12.19 -20.28
C SER A 41 -0.86 13.52 -20.23
N LEU A 42 -0.33 14.53 -20.92
CA LEU A 42 -0.97 15.85 -21.07
C LEU A 42 -1.98 15.89 -22.22
N ASP A 43 -2.13 14.80 -22.97
CA ASP A 43 -3.10 14.69 -24.06
C ASP A 43 -4.50 14.38 -23.48
N ASP A 44 -5.47 15.25 -23.74
CA ASP A 44 -6.82 15.15 -23.16
C ASP A 44 -7.48 13.77 -23.41
N PRO A 45 -7.48 13.22 -24.65
CA PRO A 45 -7.96 11.87 -24.88
C PRO A 45 -7.25 10.82 -24.04
N GLU A 46 -5.92 10.73 -24.08
CA GLU A 46 -5.17 9.72 -23.31
C GLU A 46 -5.35 9.88 -21.80
N TYR A 47 -5.34 11.11 -21.29
CA TYR A 47 -5.59 11.43 -19.89
C TYR A 47 -6.96 10.93 -19.44
N ASN A 48 -8.02 11.21 -20.22
CA ASN A 48 -9.37 10.78 -19.86
C ASN A 48 -9.49 9.25 -19.81
N HIS A 49 -8.94 8.53 -20.79
CA HIS A 49 -8.93 7.07 -20.79
C HIS A 49 -8.12 6.52 -19.59
N TRP A 50 -6.94 7.07 -19.33
CA TRP A 50 -6.12 6.68 -18.17
C TRP A 50 -6.86 6.92 -16.86
N ARG A 51 -7.47 8.10 -16.69
CA ARG A 51 -8.20 8.51 -15.49
C ARG A 51 -9.35 7.56 -15.20
N ASP A 52 -10.19 7.29 -16.19
CA ASP A 52 -11.37 6.43 -16.03
C ASP A 52 -10.94 5.00 -15.65
N MET A 53 -9.90 4.47 -16.30
CA MET A 53 -9.36 3.15 -15.97
C MET A 53 -8.73 3.09 -14.58
N MET A 54 -8.01 4.15 -14.16
CA MET A 54 -7.41 4.23 -12.84
C MET A 54 -8.49 4.27 -11.73
N ILE A 55 -9.56 5.04 -11.93
CA ILE A 55 -10.70 5.07 -11.00
C ILE A 55 -11.36 3.70 -10.89
N VAL A 56 -11.70 3.07 -12.02
CA VAL A 56 -12.30 1.73 -12.03
C VAL A 56 -11.39 0.71 -11.36
N HIS A 57 -10.09 0.74 -11.64
CA HIS A 57 -9.11 -0.16 -11.03
C HIS A 57 -9.10 -0.01 -9.51
N CYS A 58 -8.95 1.22 -9.00
CA CYS A 58 -8.96 1.46 -7.56
C CYS A 58 -10.29 1.09 -6.90
N GLY A 59 -11.42 1.28 -7.59
CA GLY A 59 -12.74 0.82 -7.12
C GLY A 59 -12.82 -0.70 -6.97
N VAL A 60 -12.35 -1.47 -7.97
CA VAL A 60 -12.32 -2.95 -7.94
C VAL A 60 -11.48 -3.47 -6.77
N PHE A 61 -10.39 -2.79 -6.46
CA PHE A 61 -9.48 -3.18 -5.39
C PHE A 61 -9.80 -2.53 -4.03
N GLY A 62 -10.79 -1.65 -3.94
CA GLY A 62 -11.22 -1.04 -2.68
C GLY A 62 -10.27 0.04 -2.14
N VAL A 63 -9.47 0.68 -3.01
CA VAL A 63 -8.48 1.72 -2.65
C VAL A 63 -8.79 3.07 -3.28
N GLN A 64 -10.00 3.27 -3.79
CA GLN A 64 -10.40 4.54 -4.41
C GLN A 64 -10.27 5.74 -3.45
N CYS A 65 -10.46 5.53 -2.15
CA CYS A 65 -10.30 6.57 -1.13
C CYS A 65 -8.89 7.18 -1.07
N HIS A 66 -7.87 6.45 -1.53
CA HIS A 66 -6.50 6.98 -1.65
C HIS A 66 -6.32 7.88 -2.89
N LEU A 67 -7.17 7.75 -3.92
CA LEU A 67 -7.13 8.63 -5.09
C LEU A 67 -7.83 9.97 -4.86
N ASP A 68 -8.96 9.96 -4.14
CA ASP A 68 -9.74 11.17 -3.89
C ASP A 68 -9.39 11.87 -2.57
N GLY A 69 -8.46 11.30 -1.81
CA GLY A 69 -7.97 11.86 -0.53
C GLY A 69 -8.94 11.69 0.63
N THR A 70 -9.98 10.87 0.49
CA THR A 70 -10.94 10.60 1.57
C THR A 70 -10.47 9.51 2.54
N ALA A 71 -9.37 8.81 2.23
CA ALA A 71 -8.79 7.81 3.11
C ALA A 71 -8.23 8.47 4.38
N ILE A 72 -8.81 8.16 5.54
CA ILE A 72 -8.34 8.65 6.84
C ILE A 72 -7.57 7.51 7.54
N PRO A 73 -6.30 7.71 7.91
CA PRO A 73 -5.55 6.72 8.68
C PRO A 73 -6.15 6.56 10.07
N SER A 74 -6.14 5.33 10.59
CA SER A 74 -6.73 5.00 11.90
C SER A 74 -5.88 5.49 13.09
N GLY A 75 -4.72 6.08 12.82
CA GLY A 75 -3.75 6.59 13.79
C GLY A 75 -2.39 6.84 13.14
N SER A 76 -1.41 7.28 13.93
CA SER A 76 -0.05 7.58 13.46
C SER A 76 0.77 6.37 13.02
N THR A 77 0.26 5.15 13.23
CA THR A 77 0.93 3.88 12.92
C THR A 77 0.02 2.96 12.09
N ASP A 78 -0.84 3.53 11.24
CA ASP A 78 -1.64 2.72 10.32
C ASP A 78 -0.78 2.27 9.13
N ASP A 79 0.03 1.25 9.38
CA ASP A 79 0.96 0.67 8.39
C ASP A 79 0.22 0.17 7.15
N THR A 80 -1.02 -0.31 7.30
CA THR A 80 -1.81 -0.81 6.17
C THR A 80 -2.27 0.34 5.28
N TRP A 81 -2.80 1.42 5.88
CA TRP A 81 -3.15 2.64 5.15
C TRP A 81 -1.93 3.17 4.37
N GLN A 82 -0.77 3.27 5.03
CA GLN A 82 0.44 3.79 4.40
C GLN A 82 0.94 2.91 3.25
N GLN A 83 0.87 1.59 3.40
CA GLN A 83 1.22 0.64 2.34
C GLN A 83 0.26 0.72 1.15
N LEU A 84 -1.04 0.86 1.40
CA LEU A 84 -2.04 1.04 0.33
C LEU A 84 -1.85 2.38 -0.40
N ASP A 85 -1.50 3.42 0.33
CA ASP A 85 -1.17 4.72 -0.24
C ASP A 85 0.04 4.64 -1.18
N TYR A 86 1.15 4.06 -0.72
CA TYR A 86 2.33 3.84 -1.56
C TYR A 86 2.06 2.90 -2.73
N LEU A 87 1.19 1.91 -2.56
CA LEU A 87 0.79 1.02 -3.64
C LEU A 87 0.06 1.80 -4.74
N VAL A 88 -0.91 2.64 -4.39
CA VAL A 88 -1.63 3.50 -5.36
C VAL A 88 -0.67 4.47 -6.03
N GLN A 89 0.24 5.10 -5.29
CA GLN A 89 1.30 5.93 -5.87
C GLN A 89 2.16 5.13 -6.88
N SER A 90 2.55 3.90 -6.53
CA SER A 90 3.34 3.04 -7.42
C SER A 90 2.61 2.72 -8.73
N TRP A 91 1.28 2.57 -8.69
CA TRP A 91 0.46 2.36 -9.88
C TRP A 91 0.43 3.60 -10.78
N ILE A 92 0.36 4.79 -10.20
CA ILE A 92 0.44 6.07 -10.92
C ILE A 92 1.82 6.22 -11.57
N PHE A 93 2.91 6.05 -10.82
CA PHE A 93 4.27 6.10 -11.36
C PHE A 93 4.53 4.99 -12.39
N GLY A 94 3.90 3.83 -12.24
CA GLY A 94 4.00 2.73 -13.20
C GLY A 94 3.33 3.01 -14.54
N THR A 95 2.40 3.97 -14.59
CA THR A 95 1.61 4.31 -15.78
C THR A 95 1.87 5.72 -16.31
N ILE A 96 2.68 6.53 -15.63
CA ILE A 96 3.05 7.87 -16.10
C ILE A 96 3.82 7.84 -17.43
N SER A 97 3.50 8.80 -18.30
CA SER A 97 4.27 9.04 -19.53
C SER A 97 5.69 9.51 -19.20
N LYS A 98 6.65 9.20 -20.07
CA LYS A 98 8.05 9.62 -19.90
C LYS A 98 8.19 11.14 -19.85
N GLU A 99 7.37 11.85 -20.61
CA GLU A 99 7.37 13.31 -20.67
C GLU A 99 7.00 13.91 -19.31
N LEU A 100 5.89 13.45 -18.73
CA LEU A 100 5.48 13.90 -17.39
C LEU A 100 6.46 13.48 -16.30
N LEU A 101 7.02 12.27 -16.37
CA LEU A 101 8.03 11.82 -15.40
C LEU A 101 9.24 12.76 -15.35
N ASN A 102 9.67 13.29 -16.50
CA ASN A 102 10.78 14.23 -16.58
C ASN A 102 10.43 15.64 -16.06
N MET A 103 9.14 15.97 -15.95
CA MET A 103 8.66 17.23 -15.37
C MET A 103 8.50 17.15 -13.85
N VAL A 104 8.39 15.95 -13.28
CA VAL A 104 8.39 15.78 -11.82
C VAL A 104 9.72 16.30 -11.28
N PRO A 105 9.71 17.29 -10.37
CA PRO A 105 10.93 17.78 -9.76
C PRO A 105 11.72 16.61 -9.17
N LYS A 106 13.01 16.49 -9.50
CA LYS A 106 13.91 15.45 -8.95
C LYS A 106 14.12 15.56 -7.43
N SER A 107 13.46 16.50 -6.77
CA SER A 107 13.42 16.66 -5.32
C SER A 107 12.47 15.68 -4.63
N HIS A 108 12.42 14.42 -5.07
CA HIS A 108 12.19 13.34 -4.12
C HIS A 108 13.52 13.12 -3.42
N THR A 109 13.85 13.95 -2.44
CA THR A 109 14.74 13.49 -1.38
C THR A 109 14.07 12.21 -0.87
N THR A 110 14.78 11.08 -0.96
CA THR A 110 14.27 9.83 -0.41
C THR A 110 13.81 10.07 1.03
N ALA A 111 12.83 9.32 1.56
CA ALA A 111 12.42 9.47 2.97
C ALA A 111 13.63 9.42 3.94
N TYR A 112 14.67 8.67 3.56
CA TYR A 112 15.98 8.66 4.20
C TYR A 112 16.71 10.02 4.18
N GLN A 113 16.73 10.70 3.04
CA GLN A 113 17.36 12.02 2.88
C GLN A 113 16.56 13.16 3.54
N ASP A 114 15.22 13.06 3.57
CA ASP A 114 14.38 14.03 4.31
C ASP A 114 14.59 13.89 5.83
N HIS A 115 14.64 12.66 6.36
CA HIS A 115 14.94 12.42 7.77
C HIS A 115 16.35 12.91 8.17
N LEU A 116 17.35 12.79 7.30
CA LEU A 116 18.70 13.31 7.56
C LEU A 116 18.77 14.84 7.55
N ARG A 117 17.91 15.50 6.76
CA ARG A 117 17.83 16.96 6.69
C ARG A 117 17.20 17.57 7.93
N GLU A 118 16.19 16.91 8.51
CA GLU A 118 15.58 17.35 9.79
C GLU A 118 16.48 17.10 10.99
N ALA A 119 17.23 15.98 11.01
CA ALA A 119 18.18 15.68 12.09
C ALA A 119 19.45 16.54 12.09
N SER A 120 19.63 17.40 11.07
CA SER A 120 20.78 18.30 10.91
C SER A 120 20.46 19.78 11.19
N LEU A 121 19.25 20.08 11.69
CA LEU A 121 18.82 21.40 12.18
C LEU A 121 18.66 21.37 13.71
#